data_AF-A0A923HTI0-F1
#
_entry.id   AF-A0A923HTI0-F1
#
_cell.length_a   1.000
_cell.length_b   1.000
_cell.length_c   1.000
_cell.angle_alpha   90.00
_cell.angle_beta   90.00
_cell.angle_gamma   90.00
#
_symmetry.space_group_name_H-M   'P 1'
#
loop_
_entity.id
_entity.type
_entity.pdbx_description
1 polymer ?
#
loop_
_entity_poly.entity_id
_entity_poly.type
_entity_poly.pdbx_seq_one_letter_code
_entity_poly.pdbx_strand_id
1 'polypeptide(L)'
;MSGHGFHVHGPHDHELEHAAHGNDQFSSRIAVMTAIMATVGALIGYEGGATQNEAAMLKNSAAIKKTEAANKWNYYQAKSSKQNLAELAISLPGTDVEKYKADVERYKKEKEDIKKEAEGFEKEVLHLEEQSENALHQHHRWAQAMTAVQIAISLAAIALLTKKNWLQYGSYAVAAGGIVISGFAWFHL
;
A
#
# COMPACT_ATOMS: atom_id res chain seq x y z
N MET A 1 -38.49 -10.45 65.83
CA MET A 1 -37.69 -11.68 65.95
C MET A 1 -36.52 -11.56 64.99
N SER A 2 -35.34 -11.25 65.50
CA SER A 2 -34.10 -11.02 64.75
C SER A 2 -33.39 -12.35 64.47
N GLY A 3 -33.41 -12.79 63.21
CA GLY A 3 -32.62 -13.94 62.75
C GLY A 3 -31.22 -13.49 62.35
N HIS A 4 -30.28 -13.51 63.29
CA HIS A 4 -28.86 -13.34 63.02
C HIS A 4 -28.34 -14.64 62.38
N GLY A 5 -28.34 -14.72 61.05
CA GLY A 5 -27.66 -15.77 60.32
C GLY A 5 -26.16 -15.49 60.33
N PHE A 6 -25.42 -16.13 61.23
CA PHE A 6 -23.96 -16.16 61.17
C PHE A 6 -23.57 -17.02 59.96
N HIS A 7 -23.34 -16.37 58.82
CA HIS A 7 -22.82 -17.03 57.63
C HIS A 7 -21.32 -17.26 57.86
N VAL A 8 -20.96 -18.48 58.25
CA VAL A 8 -19.56 -18.90 58.36
C VAL A 8 -19.09 -19.24 56.94
N HIS A 9 -18.28 -18.35 56.33
CA HIS A 9 -17.64 -18.65 55.05
C HIS A 9 -16.79 -19.92 55.17
N GLY A 10 -17.00 -20.87 54.26
CA GLY A 10 -16.18 -22.08 54.22
C GLY A 10 -14.73 -21.71 53.89
N PRO A 11 -13.72 -22.46 54.38
CA PRO A 11 -12.31 -22.24 54.01
C PRO A 11 -12.10 -22.15 52.48
N HIS A 12 -12.93 -22.88 51.72
CA HIS A 12 -12.91 -22.90 50.26
C HIS A 12 -13.50 -21.67 49.59
N ASP A 13 -14.45 -20.96 50.20
CA ASP A 13 -15.01 -19.71 49.64
C ASP A 13 -13.98 -18.58 49.73
N HIS A 14 -13.19 -18.57 50.82
CA HIS A 14 -12.09 -17.64 50.99
C HIS A 14 -10.93 -17.98 50.04
N GLU A 15 -10.62 -19.26 49.79
CA GLU A 15 -9.62 -19.66 48.79
C GLU A 15 -10.04 -19.36 47.35
N LEU A 16 -11.34 -19.43 47.02
CA LEU A 16 -11.89 -19.05 45.71
C LEU A 16 -11.82 -17.53 45.49
N GLU A 17 -12.12 -16.72 46.50
CA GLU A 17 -11.94 -15.26 46.44
C GLU A 17 -10.46 -14.88 46.32
N HIS A 18 -9.54 -15.50 47.07
CA HIS A 18 -8.10 -15.22 46.94
C HIS A 18 -7.50 -15.70 45.60
N ALA A 19 -8.00 -16.82 45.05
CA ALA A 19 -7.61 -17.30 43.72
C ALA A 19 -8.16 -16.42 42.58
N ALA A 20 -9.35 -15.83 42.76
CA ALA A 20 -9.93 -14.88 41.81
C ALA A 20 -9.17 -13.54 41.81
N HIS A 21 -8.75 -13.03 42.98
CA HIS A 21 -8.04 -11.77 43.08
C HIS A 21 -6.54 -11.84 42.72
N GLY A 22 -5.88 -13.00 42.84
CA GLY A 22 -4.48 -13.19 42.43
C GLY A 22 -4.25 -13.26 40.91
N ASN A 23 -5.30 -13.56 40.13
CA ASN A 23 -5.23 -13.82 38.68
C ASN A 23 -5.74 -12.65 37.81
N ASP A 24 -6.33 -11.62 38.42
CA ASP A 24 -6.97 -10.50 37.73
C ASP A 24 -5.94 -9.47 37.25
N GLN A 25 -4.94 -9.16 38.06
CA GLN A 25 -3.92 -8.16 37.71
C GLN A 25 -3.05 -8.59 36.51
N PHE A 26 -2.76 -9.88 36.37
CA PHE A 26 -2.01 -10.44 35.23
C PHE A 26 -2.83 -10.37 33.93
N SER A 27 -4.08 -10.83 33.99
CA SER A 27 -4.99 -10.83 32.84
C SER A 27 -5.32 -9.40 32.39
N SER A 28 -5.56 -8.50 33.34
CA SER A 28 -5.80 -7.08 33.10
C SER A 28 -4.61 -6.39 32.43
N ARG A 29 -3.36 -6.66 32.87
CA ARG A 29 -2.15 -6.12 32.22
C ARG A 29 -1.99 -6.59 30.77
N ILE A 30 -2.22 -7.87 30.48
CA ILE A 30 -2.17 -8.37 29.08
C ILE A 30 -3.29 -7.75 28.24
N ALA A 31 -4.50 -7.60 28.79
CA ALA A 31 -5.62 -6.99 28.10
C ALA A 31 -5.31 -5.53 27.70
N VAL A 32 -4.78 -4.73 28.63
CA VAL A 32 -4.36 -3.34 28.36
C VAL A 32 -3.25 -3.29 27.31
N MET A 33 -2.23 -4.15 27.41
CA MET A 33 -1.15 -4.22 26.40
C MET A 33 -1.69 -4.58 25.01
N THR A 34 -2.64 -5.51 24.94
CA THR A 34 -3.27 -5.92 23.68
C THR A 34 -4.08 -4.78 23.07
N ALA A 35 -4.81 -4.00 23.90
CA ALA A 35 -5.55 -2.83 23.45
C ALA A 35 -4.61 -1.74 22.89
N ILE A 36 -3.46 -1.51 23.51
CA ILE A 36 -2.44 -0.57 23.02
C ILE A 36 -1.88 -1.07 21.67
N MET A 37 -1.51 -2.35 21.57
CA MET A 37 -1.02 -2.94 20.32
C MET A 37 -2.06 -2.87 19.20
N ALA A 38 -3.34 -3.10 19.50
CA ALA A 38 -4.42 -2.97 18.53
C ALA A 38 -4.57 -1.53 18.02
N THR A 39 -4.42 -0.54 18.91
CA THR A 39 -4.46 0.89 18.53
C THR A 39 -3.29 1.25 17.62
N VAL A 40 -2.09 0.80 17.95
CA VAL A 40 -0.89 1.02 17.11
C VAL A 40 -1.02 0.28 15.77
N GLY A 41 -1.53 -0.95 15.78
CA GLY A 41 -1.81 -1.74 14.58
C GLY A 41 -2.83 -1.06 13.66
N ALA A 42 -3.85 -0.41 14.22
CA ALA A 42 -4.82 0.37 13.46
C ALA A 42 -4.18 1.58 12.77
N LEU A 43 -3.26 2.29 13.43
CA LEU A 43 -2.51 3.41 12.83
C LEU A 43 -1.60 2.93 11.67
N ILE A 44 -0.83 1.86 11.90
CA ILE A 44 0.02 1.23 10.86
C ILE A 44 -0.85 0.78 9.68
N GLY A 45 -2.03 0.22 9.95
CA GLY A 45 -2.99 -0.19 8.93
C GLY A 45 -3.54 0.96 8.12
N TYR A 46 -3.84 2.08 8.79
CA TYR A 46 -4.30 3.30 8.14
C TYR A 46 -3.23 3.86 7.20
N GLU A 47 -1.98 4.00 7.68
CA GLU A 47 -0.86 4.51 6.86
C GLU A 47 -0.51 3.55 5.71
N GLY A 48 -0.55 2.23 5.96
CA GLY A 48 -0.43 1.22 4.91
C GLY A 48 -1.53 1.37 3.85
N GLY A 49 -2.79 1.50 4.28
CA GLY A 49 -3.92 1.72 3.37
C GLY A 49 -3.81 3.03 2.58
N ALA A 50 -3.36 4.11 3.22
CA ALA A 50 -3.19 5.42 2.59
C ALA A 50 -2.11 5.37 1.49
N THR A 51 -0.93 4.81 1.80
CA THR A 51 0.18 4.65 0.84
C THR A 51 -0.17 3.70 -0.31
N GLN A 52 -0.92 2.62 -0.05
CA GLN A 52 -1.45 1.75 -1.10
C GLN A 52 -2.41 2.50 -2.04
N ASN A 53 -3.31 3.31 -1.47
CA ASN A 53 -4.28 4.06 -2.25
C ASN A 53 -3.60 5.15 -3.10
N GLU A 54 -2.63 5.87 -2.54
CA GLU A 54 -1.82 6.84 -3.26
C GLU A 54 -1.08 6.19 -4.44
N ALA A 55 -0.40 5.07 -4.20
CA ALA A 55 0.27 4.32 -5.26
C ALA A 55 -0.70 3.88 -6.38
N ALA A 56 -1.89 3.42 -6.00
CA ALA A 56 -2.91 2.99 -6.95
C ALA A 56 -3.44 4.17 -7.78
N MET A 57 -3.64 5.34 -7.15
CA MET A 57 -4.04 6.57 -7.86
C MET A 57 -2.97 6.99 -8.87
N LEU A 58 -1.70 7.03 -8.47
CA LEU A 58 -0.58 7.36 -9.37
C LEU A 58 -0.49 6.39 -10.54
N LYS A 59 -0.64 5.09 -10.29
CA LYS A 59 -0.63 4.06 -11.32
C LYS A 59 -1.80 4.19 -12.30
N ASN A 60 -2.99 4.55 -11.81
CA ASN A 60 -4.14 4.83 -12.67
C ASN A 60 -3.92 6.07 -13.54
N SER A 61 -3.40 7.16 -12.98
CA SER A 61 -3.02 8.35 -13.74
C SER A 61 -1.96 8.03 -14.80
N ALA A 62 -0.95 7.23 -14.46
CA ALA A 62 0.05 6.75 -15.41
C ALA A 62 -0.60 5.94 -16.54
N ALA A 63 -1.55 5.05 -16.24
CA ALA A 63 -2.25 4.25 -17.24
C ALA A 63 -3.08 5.12 -18.22
N ILE A 64 -3.75 6.17 -17.71
CA ILE A 64 -4.47 7.14 -18.54
C ILE A 64 -3.49 7.84 -19.48
N LYS A 65 -2.39 8.39 -18.94
CA LYS A 65 -1.35 9.08 -19.73
C LYS A 65 -0.67 8.16 -20.74
N LYS A 66 -0.46 6.89 -20.40
CA LYS A 66 0.09 5.88 -21.29
C LYS A 66 -0.84 5.60 -22.47
N THR A 67 -2.15 5.63 -22.23
CA THR A 67 -3.17 5.52 -23.27
C THR A 67 -3.17 6.78 -24.16
N GLU A 68 -3.02 7.97 -23.59
CA GLU A 68 -2.88 9.22 -24.36
C GLU A 68 -1.62 9.20 -25.25
N ALA A 69 -0.48 8.76 -24.72
CA ALA A 69 0.76 8.56 -25.48
C ALA A 69 0.55 7.57 -26.63
N ALA A 70 -0.08 6.41 -26.37
CA ALA A 70 -0.38 5.41 -27.38
C ALA A 70 -1.30 5.98 -28.48
N ASN A 71 -2.30 6.77 -28.12
CA ASN A 71 -3.17 7.46 -29.07
C ASN A 71 -2.38 8.43 -29.96
N LYS A 72 -1.42 9.17 -29.41
CA LYS A 72 -0.54 10.06 -30.20
C LYS A 72 0.37 9.28 -31.14
N TRP A 73 0.95 8.17 -30.68
CA TRP A 73 1.72 7.28 -31.55
C TRP A 73 0.88 6.66 -32.66
N ASN A 74 -0.37 6.28 -32.39
CA ASN A 74 -1.29 5.80 -33.41
C ASN A 74 -1.59 6.91 -34.45
N TYR A 75 -1.76 8.16 -34.00
CA TYR A 75 -1.96 9.29 -34.91
C TYR A 75 -0.71 9.58 -35.75
N TYR A 76 0.48 9.50 -35.14
CA TYR A 76 1.76 9.59 -35.85
C TYR A 76 1.87 8.52 -36.94
N GLN A 77 1.53 7.26 -36.62
CA GLN A 77 1.56 6.16 -37.58
C GLN A 77 0.56 6.37 -38.72
N ALA A 78 -0.66 6.85 -38.41
CA ALA A 78 -1.65 7.19 -39.42
C ALA A 78 -1.15 8.30 -40.37
N LYS A 79 -0.50 9.33 -39.84
CA LYS A 79 0.12 10.40 -40.64
C LYS A 79 1.29 9.89 -41.46
N SER A 80 2.12 9.01 -40.89
CA SER A 80 3.21 8.37 -41.62
C SER A 80 2.72 7.53 -42.79
N SER A 81 1.61 6.80 -42.61
CA SER A 81 0.98 6.07 -43.70
C SER A 81 0.47 7.00 -44.80
N LYS A 82 -0.19 8.12 -44.45
CA LYS A 82 -0.61 9.15 -45.42
C LYS A 82 0.56 9.79 -46.16
N GLN A 83 1.67 10.06 -45.46
CA GLN A 83 2.90 10.56 -46.07
C GLN A 83 3.45 9.54 -47.08
N ASN A 84 3.60 8.27 -46.70
CA ASN A 84 4.10 7.22 -47.59
C ASN A 84 3.22 7.06 -48.85
N LEU A 85 1.89 7.19 -48.71
CA LEU A 85 0.97 7.18 -49.85
C LEU A 85 1.15 8.40 -50.77
N ALA A 86 1.38 9.59 -50.21
CA ALA A 86 1.68 10.78 -51.00
C ALA A 86 3.04 10.68 -51.71
N GLU A 87 4.05 10.13 -51.05
CA GLU A 87 5.36 9.83 -51.66
C GLU A 87 5.24 8.82 -52.81
N LEU A 88 4.43 7.77 -52.64
CA LEU A 88 4.13 6.83 -53.71
C LEU A 88 3.42 7.52 -54.87
N ALA A 89 2.45 8.40 -54.60
CA ALA A 89 1.70 9.11 -55.64
C ALA A 89 2.59 9.99 -56.52
N ILE A 90 3.65 10.60 -55.96
CA ILE A 90 4.65 11.37 -56.73
C ILE A 90 5.35 10.51 -57.80
N SER A 91 5.54 9.22 -57.55
CA SER A 91 6.17 8.30 -58.49
C SER A 91 5.24 7.77 -59.58
N LEU A 92 3.93 8.03 -59.48
CA LEU A 92 2.93 7.55 -60.43
C LEU A 92 2.73 8.55 -61.58
N PRO A 93 2.71 8.09 -62.84
CA PRO A 93 2.45 8.95 -63.99
C PRO A 93 1.00 9.48 -63.99
N GLY A 94 0.82 10.73 -64.42
CA GLY A 94 -0.51 11.36 -64.53
C GLY A 94 -1.06 11.96 -63.23
N THR A 95 -0.24 12.11 -62.18
CA THR A 95 -0.62 12.70 -60.90
C THR A 95 -0.12 14.14 -60.75
N ASP A 96 -0.73 14.90 -59.83
CA ASP A 96 -0.31 16.26 -59.47
C ASP A 96 0.88 16.23 -58.50
N VAL A 97 2.09 16.15 -59.06
CA VAL A 97 3.35 16.00 -58.32
C VAL A 97 3.61 17.14 -57.34
N GLU A 98 3.27 18.39 -57.68
CA GLU A 98 3.53 19.54 -56.81
C GLU A 98 2.63 19.50 -55.57
N LYS A 99 1.35 19.16 -55.75
CA LYS A 99 0.42 18.99 -54.63
C LYS A 99 0.89 17.91 -53.66
N TYR A 100 1.30 16.75 -54.16
CA TYR A 100 1.76 15.66 -53.28
C TYR A 100 3.07 15.98 -52.57
N LYS A 101 4.00 16.74 -53.19
CA LYS A 101 5.19 17.24 -52.50
C LYS A 101 4.83 18.17 -51.34
N ALA A 102 3.90 19.10 -51.54
CA ALA A 102 3.43 19.99 -50.48
C ALA A 102 2.74 19.22 -49.33
N ASP A 103 1.95 18.19 -49.67
CA ASP A 103 1.33 17.31 -48.67
C ASP A 103 2.37 16.53 -47.86
N VAL A 104 3.43 16.02 -48.49
CA VAL A 104 4.54 15.34 -47.82
C VAL A 104 5.24 16.26 -46.83
N GLU A 105 5.58 17.48 -47.23
CA GLU A 105 6.20 18.47 -46.33
C GLU A 105 5.29 18.84 -45.16
N ARG A 106 3.97 19.00 -45.41
CA ARG A 106 2.98 19.25 -44.35
C ARG A 106 2.93 18.10 -43.37
N TYR A 107 2.79 16.85 -43.84
CA TYR A 107 2.73 15.68 -42.97
C TYR A 107 4.03 15.46 -42.19
N LYS A 108 5.18 15.79 -42.79
CA LYS A 108 6.47 15.72 -42.09
C LYS A 108 6.51 16.65 -40.88
N LYS A 109 6.06 17.91 -41.04
CA LYS A 109 5.97 18.87 -39.92
C LYS A 109 4.97 18.41 -38.86
N GLU A 110 3.75 18.04 -39.27
CA GLU A 110 2.73 17.55 -38.33
C GLU A 110 3.21 16.33 -37.54
N LYS A 111 3.93 15.39 -38.17
CA LYS A 111 4.50 14.23 -37.51
C LYS A 111 5.53 14.59 -36.44
N GLU A 112 6.37 15.59 -36.68
CA GLU A 112 7.36 16.03 -35.68
C GLU A 112 6.69 16.59 -34.43
N ASP A 113 5.62 17.37 -34.59
CA ASP A 113 4.85 17.92 -33.46
C ASP A 113 4.14 16.82 -32.68
N ILE A 114 3.47 15.88 -33.37
CA ILE A 114 2.81 14.72 -32.74
C ILE A 114 3.83 13.86 -31.99
N LYS A 115 5.03 13.67 -32.55
CA LYS A 115 6.10 12.90 -31.90
C LYS A 115 6.55 13.56 -30.60
N LYS A 116 6.76 14.89 -30.60
CA LYS A 116 7.11 15.62 -29.37
C LYS A 116 6.04 15.53 -28.29
N GLU A 117 4.76 15.59 -28.68
CA GLU A 117 3.65 15.39 -27.74
C GLU A 117 3.63 13.97 -27.17
N ALA A 118 3.83 12.95 -28.01
CA ALA A 118 3.88 11.55 -27.58
C ALA A 118 5.03 11.31 -26.58
N GLU A 119 6.24 11.78 -26.91
CA GLU A 119 7.41 11.70 -26.02
C GLU A 119 7.21 12.50 -24.73
N GLY A 120 6.46 13.61 -24.78
CA GLY A 120 6.06 14.38 -23.61
C GLY A 120 5.19 13.57 -22.65
N PHE A 121 4.17 12.89 -23.17
CA PHE A 121 3.33 12.00 -22.37
C PHE A 121 4.11 10.80 -21.84
N GLU A 122 5.02 10.20 -22.61
CA GLU A 122 5.85 9.09 -22.12
C GLU A 122 6.73 9.48 -20.93
N LYS A 123 7.30 10.70 -20.95
CA LYS A 123 8.04 11.22 -19.79
C LYS A 123 7.17 11.38 -18.56
N GLU A 124 5.95 11.89 -18.75
CA GLU A 124 4.98 12.03 -17.66
C GLU A 124 4.57 10.67 -17.09
N VAL A 125 4.38 9.66 -17.95
CA VAL A 125 4.11 8.27 -17.55
C VAL A 125 5.24 7.72 -16.70
N LEU A 126 6.49 7.86 -17.14
CA LEU A 126 7.65 7.37 -16.41
C LEU A 126 7.76 8.01 -15.02
N HIS A 127 7.54 9.32 -14.92
CA HIS A 127 7.54 10.03 -13.65
C HIS A 127 6.43 9.56 -12.71
N LEU A 128 5.21 9.31 -13.23
CA LEU A 128 4.10 8.78 -12.44
C LEU A 128 4.32 7.32 -12.02
N GLU A 129 4.91 6.49 -12.89
CA GLU A 129 5.27 5.10 -12.57
C GLU A 129 6.33 5.06 -11.46
N GLU A 130 7.36 5.90 -11.52
CA GLU A 130 8.41 6.01 -10.48
C GLU A 130 7.83 6.45 -9.13
N GLN A 131 6.96 7.46 -9.11
CA GLN A 131 6.29 7.89 -7.89
C GLN A 131 5.40 6.78 -7.30
N SER A 132 4.66 6.06 -8.15
CA SER A 132 3.82 4.93 -7.74
C SER A 132 4.65 3.81 -7.11
N GLU A 133 5.81 3.49 -7.70
CA GLU A 133 6.72 2.45 -7.19
C GLU A 133 7.32 2.84 -5.83
N ASN A 134 7.73 4.10 -5.67
CA ASN A 134 8.21 4.61 -4.39
C ASN A 134 7.15 4.54 -3.29
N ALA A 135 5.89 4.89 -3.60
CA ALA A 135 4.78 4.75 -2.67
C ALA A 135 4.48 3.27 -2.32
N LEU A 136 4.59 2.35 -3.28
CA LEU A 136 4.45 0.91 -3.04
C LEU A 136 5.55 0.35 -2.14
N HIS A 137 6.80 0.83 -2.28
CA HIS A 137 7.88 0.43 -1.39
C HIS A 137 7.59 0.81 0.06
N GLN A 138 7.04 2.01 0.29
CA GLN A 138 6.60 2.42 1.63
C GLN A 138 5.44 1.55 2.14
N HIS A 139 4.43 1.30 1.30
CA HIS A 139 3.33 0.41 1.64
C HIS A 139 3.80 -0.98 2.06
N HIS A 140 4.79 -1.55 1.36
CA HIS A 140 5.31 -2.88 1.71
C HIS A 140 5.94 -2.90 3.11
N ARG A 141 6.63 -1.82 3.50
CA ARG A 141 7.21 -1.68 4.85
C ARG A 141 6.13 -1.54 5.93
N TRP A 142 5.07 -0.79 5.65
CA TRP A 142 3.89 -0.71 6.53
C TRP A 142 3.18 -2.06 6.67
N ALA A 143 3.03 -2.81 5.58
CA ALA A 143 2.42 -4.14 5.60
C ALA A 143 3.25 -5.12 6.45
N GLN A 144 4.58 -5.11 6.30
CA GLN A 144 5.47 -5.91 7.14
C GLN A 144 5.32 -5.55 8.63
N ALA A 145 5.30 -4.26 8.97
CA ALA A 145 5.05 -3.79 10.33
C ALA A 145 3.70 -4.27 10.88
N MET A 146 2.64 -4.18 10.09
CA MET A 146 1.30 -4.67 10.47
C MET A 146 1.31 -6.17 10.78
N THR A 147 1.95 -6.98 9.94
CA THR A 147 2.02 -8.42 10.18
C THR A 147 2.77 -8.76 11.48
N ALA A 148 3.84 -8.02 11.82
CA ALA A 148 4.56 -8.21 13.07
C ALA A 148 3.68 -7.88 14.30
N VAL A 149 2.88 -6.81 14.25
CA VAL A 149 1.93 -6.46 15.31
C VAL A 149 0.86 -7.55 15.46
N GLN A 150 0.33 -8.09 14.37
CA GLN A 150 -0.64 -9.19 14.39
C GLN A 150 -0.09 -10.45 15.07
N ILE A 151 1.18 -10.79 14.79
CA ILE A 151 1.88 -11.91 15.43
C ILE A 151 2.04 -11.64 16.92
N ALA A 152 2.43 -10.43 17.33
CA ALA A 152 2.58 -10.05 18.73
C ALA A 152 1.25 -10.16 19.51
N ILE A 153 0.14 -9.69 18.93
CA ILE A 153 -1.21 -9.82 19.50
C ILE A 153 -1.59 -11.31 19.67
N SER A 154 -1.31 -12.14 18.66
CA SER A 154 -1.59 -13.57 18.70
C SER A 154 -0.82 -14.27 19.82
N LEU A 155 0.46 -13.94 20.00
CA LEU A 155 1.28 -14.47 21.08
C LEU A 155 0.81 -13.99 22.47
N ALA A 156 0.36 -12.73 22.58
CA ALA A 156 -0.22 -12.21 23.82
C ALA A 156 -1.51 -12.97 24.22
N ALA A 157 -2.36 -13.30 23.25
CA ALA A 157 -3.56 -14.12 23.49
C ALA A 157 -3.21 -15.54 23.95
N ILE A 158 -2.21 -16.18 23.33
CA ILE A 158 -1.75 -17.52 23.75
C ILE A 158 -1.14 -17.47 25.16
N ALA A 159 -0.37 -16.42 25.49
CA ALA A 159 0.19 -16.23 26.83
C ALA A 159 -0.89 -16.09 27.91
N LEU A 160 -2.00 -15.41 27.60
CA LEU A 160 -3.15 -15.28 28.48
C LEU A 160 -3.80 -16.65 28.75
N LEU A 161 -3.96 -17.50 27.74
CA LEU A 161 -4.54 -18.84 27.88
C LEU A 161 -3.62 -19.82 28.62
N THR A 162 -2.31 -19.70 28.44
CA THR A 162 -1.33 -20.69 28.95
C THR A 162 -0.87 -20.43 30.38
N LYS A 163 -1.09 -19.20 30.92
CA LYS A 163 -0.66 -18.78 32.27
C LYS A 163 0.81 -19.09 32.63
N LYS A 164 1.70 -19.13 31.63
CA LYS A 164 3.14 -19.44 31.79
C LYS A 164 3.99 -18.18 31.73
N ASN A 165 4.74 -17.88 32.79
CA ASN A 165 5.56 -16.67 32.90
C ASN A 165 6.69 -16.57 31.85
N TRP A 166 7.27 -17.70 31.39
CA TRP A 166 8.27 -17.68 30.32
C TRP A 166 7.69 -17.22 28.96
N LEU A 167 6.40 -17.50 28.74
CA LEU A 167 5.69 -17.11 27.53
C LEU A 167 5.38 -15.59 27.51
N GLN A 168 5.28 -14.95 28.68
CA GLN A 168 5.19 -13.48 28.78
C GLN A 168 6.48 -12.79 28.34
N TYR A 169 7.64 -13.28 28.78
CA TYR A 169 8.92 -12.72 28.32
C TYR A 169 9.09 -12.92 26.82
N GLY A 170 8.62 -14.04 26.27
CA GLY A 170 8.49 -14.25 24.83
C GLY A 170 7.59 -13.24 24.14
N SER A 171 6.39 -12.93 24.69
CA SER A 171 5.49 -11.94 24.09
C SER A 171 6.06 -10.52 24.17
N TYR A 172 6.74 -10.16 25.26
CA TYR A 172 7.41 -8.86 25.37
C TYR A 172 8.58 -8.72 24.38
N ALA A 173 9.38 -9.78 24.19
CA ALA A 173 10.47 -9.77 23.21
C ALA A 173 9.94 -9.61 21.78
N VAL A 174 8.84 -10.29 21.44
CA VAL A 174 8.22 -10.17 20.11
C VAL A 174 7.51 -8.83 19.93
N ALA A 175 6.84 -8.30 20.95
CA ALA A 175 6.23 -6.97 20.91
C ALA A 175 7.29 -5.86 20.77
N ALA A 176 8.40 -5.94 21.51
CA ALA A 176 9.53 -5.03 21.37
C ALA A 176 10.18 -5.15 19.99
N GLY A 177 10.35 -6.36 19.47
CA GLY A 177 10.82 -6.60 18.11
C GLY A 177 9.90 -5.99 17.05
N GLY A 178 8.59 -6.10 17.22
CA GLY A 178 7.59 -5.47 16.35
C GLY A 178 7.70 -3.93 16.36
N ILE A 179 7.82 -3.32 17.54
CA ILE A 179 8.01 -1.86 17.68
C ILE A 179 9.32 -1.40 17.03
N VAL A 180 10.40 -2.18 17.18
CA VAL A 180 11.69 -1.87 16.55
C VAL A 180 11.60 -1.95 15.04
N ILE A 181 10.97 -2.99 14.48
CA ILE A 181 10.73 -3.13 13.03
C ILE A 181 9.85 -1.98 12.50
N SER A 182 8.79 -1.61 13.24
CA SER A 182 7.96 -0.45 12.90
C SER A 182 8.74 0.86 12.96
N GLY A 183 9.65 1.02 13.92
CA GLY A 183 10.55 2.17 14.01
C GLY A 183 11.49 2.27 12.81
N PHE A 184 12.12 1.16 12.41
CA PHE A 184 12.95 1.12 11.20
C PHE A 184 12.15 1.47 9.94
N ALA A 185 10.92 0.93 9.81
CA ALA A 185 9.99 1.27 8.74
C ALA A 185 9.71 2.78 8.70
N TRP A 186 9.43 3.40 9.85
CA TRP A 186 9.14 4.83 9.94
C TRP A 186 10.34 5.72 9.57
N PHE A 187 11.55 5.34 9.97
CA PHE A 187 12.77 6.13 9.73
C PHE A 187 13.41 5.93 8.35
N HIS A 188 12.76 5.23 7.42
CA HIS A 188 13.34 4.99 6.07
C HIS A 188 14.73 4.32 6.09
N LEU A 189 15.04 3.56 7.14
CA LEU A 189 16.21 2.68 7.25
C LEU A 189 15.93 1.25 6.77
#